data_AF-A0A2N5Z0S3-F1
#
_entry.id   AF-A0A2N5Z0S3-F1
#
_cell.length_a   1.000
_cell.length_b   1.000
_cell.length_c   1.000
_cell.angle_alpha   90.00
_cell.angle_beta   90.00
_cell.angle_gamma   90.00
#
_symmetry.space_group_name_H-M   'P 1'
#
loop_
_entity.id
_entity.type
_entity.pdbx_description
1 polymer ?
#
loop_
_entity_poly.entity_id
_entity_poly.type
_entity_poly.pdbx_seq_one_letter_code
_entity_poly.pdbx_strand_id
1 'polypeptide(L)'
;MKYVDEFRDESLVKKLVAGISQKMTQSWSIMEICGGQTHSIMKYGLLDLLPNELNVIHGPGCPVCVTPIEMIDKAIFLSLQPNVIVSSFGDMLRVPGSKKDLLSAKAQGGDVRTVLSPLDTIKLAKDNPNKEVVFFAVG
;
A
#
# COMPACT_ATOMS: atom_id res chain seq x y z
N MET A 1 -1.70 23.48 -6.94
CA MET A 1 -2.59 22.32 -6.70
C MET A 1 -3.72 22.83 -5.82
N LYS A 2 -4.98 22.74 -6.26
CA LYS A 2 -6.12 23.35 -5.56
C LYS A 2 -6.16 22.85 -4.11
N TYR A 3 -6.39 23.74 -3.14
CA TYR A 3 -6.50 23.45 -1.71
C TYR A 3 -5.21 23.08 -0.94
N VAL A 4 -4.03 23.09 -1.57
CA VAL A 4 -2.79 22.77 -0.83
C VAL A 4 -2.47 23.80 0.24
N ASP A 5 -2.63 25.09 -0.07
CA ASP A 5 -2.32 26.16 0.88
C ASP A 5 -3.38 26.24 2.00
N GLU A 6 -4.66 26.03 1.66
CA GLU A 6 -5.77 26.06 2.61
C GLU A 6 -5.71 24.92 3.65
N PHE A 7 -5.27 23.72 3.25
CA PHE A 7 -5.13 22.57 4.17
C PHE A 7 -3.75 22.46 4.83
N ARG A 8 -2.80 23.34 4.48
CA ARG A 8 -1.46 23.41 5.08
C ARG A 8 -1.22 24.73 5.80
N ASP A 9 -2.25 25.20 6.51
CA ASP A 9 -2.20 26.40 7.34
C ASP A 9 -1.87 26.04 8.80
N GLU A 10 -0.69 26.48 9.25
CA GLU A 10 -0.22 26.27 10.64
C GLU A 10 -1.20 26.86 11.68
N SER A 11 -1.76 28.04 11.42
CA SER A 11 -2.69 28.72 12.32
C SER A 11 -3.99 27.92 12.46
N LEU A 12 -4.45 27.33 11.37
CA LEU A 12 -5.63 26.46 11.38
C LEU A 12 -5.34 25.17 12.15
N VAL A 13 -4.19 24.53 11.93
CA VAL A 13 -3.79 23.32 12.66
C VAL A 13 -3.73 23.59 14.16
N LYS A 14 -3.09 24.67 14.61
CA LYS A 14 -3.02 25.03 16.04
C LYS A 14 -4.41 25.25 16.64
N LYS A 15 -5.31 25.92 15.92
CA LYS A 15 -6.71 26.13 16.36
C LYS A 15 -7.46 24.81 16.50
N LEU A 16 -7.28 23.89 15.54
CA LEU A 16 -7.91 22.56 15.57
C LEU A 16 -7.40 21.72 16.74
N VAL A 17 -6.09 21.68 16.94
CA VAL A 17 -5.46 20.97 18.07
C VAL A 17 -6.00 21.48 19.40
N ALA A 18 -6.02 22.81 19.62
CA ALA A 18 -6.57 23.39 20.83
C ALA A 18 -8.07 23.06 21.01
N GLY A 19 -8.83 23.07 19.92
CA GLY A 19 -10.24 22.69 19.92
C GLY A 19 -10.47 21.22 20.27
N ILE A 20 -9.58 20.32 19.83
CA ILE A 20 -9.60 18.90 20.22
C ILE A 20 -9.33 18.80 21.72
N SER A 21 -8.27 19.41 22.23
CA SER A 21 -7.94 19.40 23.67
C SER A 21 -9.10 19.87 24.54
N GLN A 22 -9.79 20.94 24.14
CA GLN A 22 -10.92 21.51 24.90
C GLN A 22 -12.18 20.64 24.88
N LYS A 23 -12.40 19.87 23.80
CA LYS A 23 -13.61 19.03 23.63
C LYS A 23 -13.46 17.63 24.20
N MET A 24 -12.23 17.18 24.43
CA MET A 24 -11.97 15.87 25.00
C MET A 24 -12.48 15.82 26.44
N THR A 25 -13.35 14.84 26.72
CA THR A 25 -13.92 14.58 28.05
C THR A 25 -13.28 13.37 28.74
N GLN A 26 -12.49 12.59 28.01
CA GLN A 26 -11.81 11.37 28.45
C GLN A 26 -10.71 11.00 27.45
N SER A 27 -9.90 10.00 27.79
CA SER A 27 -8.95 9.40 26.85
C SER A 27 -9.68 8.68 25.72
N TRP A 28 -9.18 8.83 24.50
CA TRP A 28 -9.74 8.19 23.30
C TRP A 28 -8.68 7.39 22.58
N SER A 29 -9.10 6.29 21.96
CA SER A 29 -8.29 5.57 20.99
C SER A 29 -8.94 5.69 19.62
N ILE A 30 -8.21 6.22 18.64
CA ILE A 30 -8.66 6.37 17.26
C ILE A 30 -7.73 5.56 16.37
N MET A 31 -8.30 4.67 15.55
CA MET A 31 -7.53 3.89 14.58
C MET A 31 -7.70 4.46 13.18
N GLU A 32 -6.58 4.67 12.49
CA GLU A 32 -6.56 4.88 11.05
C GLU A 32 -6.23 3.57 10.33
N ILE A 33 -6.74 3.38 9.11
CA ILE A 33 -6.53 2.17 8.30
C ILE A 33 -6.15 2.59 6.88
N CYS A 34 -5.19 3.50 6.75
CA CYS A 34 -4.70 3.97 5.46
C CYS A 34 -3.24 4.36 5.56
N GLY A 35 -2.36 3.64 4.85
CA GLY A 35 -0.93 3.96 4.84
C GLY A 35 -0.62 5.41 4.43
N GLY A 36 -1.48 6.05 3.63
CA GLY A 36 -1.34 7.49 3.31
C GLY A 36 -1.63 8.42 4.49
N GLN A 37 -2.56 8.05 5.37
CA GLN A 37 -2.82 8.75 6.63
C GLN A 37 -1.65 8.51 7.60
N THR A 38 -1.20 7.26 7.77
CA THR A 38 0.02 6.95 8.55
C THR A 38 1.20 7.80 8.08
N HIS A 39 1.46 7.83 6.77
CA HIS A 39 2.55 8.62 6.18
C HIS A 39 2.40 10.11 6.51
N SER A 40 1.19 10.65 6.42
CA SER A 40 0.94 12.07 6.71
C SER A 40 1.13 12.39 8.19
N ILE A 41 0.64 11.54 9.09
CA ILE A 41 0.81 11.68 10.54
C ILE A 41 2.28 11.72 10.90
N MET A 42 3.06 10.77 10.39
CA MET A 42 4.51 10.66 10.67
C MET A 42 5.29 11.82 10.03
N LYS A 43 5.00 12.14 8.76
CA LYS A 43 5.71 13.18 8.01
C LYS A 43 5.59 14.56 8.67
N TYR A 44 4.43 14.86 9.25
CA TYR A 44 4.16 16.15 9.88
C TYR A 44 4.25 16.12 11.41
N GLY A 45 4.67 15.01 12.01
CA GLY A 45 4.80 14.89 13.47
C GLY A 45 3.49 15.18 14.21
N LEU A 46 2.34 14.80 13.64
CA LEU A 46 1.04 15.21 14.20
C LEU A 46 0.80 14.65 15.60
N LEU A 47 1.40 13.50 15.93
CA LEU A 47 1.30 12.90 17.26
C LEU A 47 1.89 13.80 18.34
N ASP A 48 2.94 14.55 18.03
CA ASP A 48 3.60 15.47 18.97
C ASP A 48 2.74 16.71 19.25
N LEU A 49 1.76 16.99 18.39
CA LEU A 49 0.83 18.11 18.52
C LEU A 49 -0.46 17.73 19.26
N LEU A 50 -0.84 16.46 19.25
CA LEU A 50 -2.10 16.00 19.83
C LEU A 50 -1.99 15.83 21.35
N PRO A 51 -3.12 15.91 22.09
CA PRO A 51 -3.14 15.60 23.52
C PRO A 51 -2.66 14.17 23.81
N ASN A 52 -1.91 13.98 24.90
CA ASN A 52 -1.40 12.67 25.32
C ASN A 52 -2.51 11.65 25.60
N GLU A 53 -3.71 12.13 25.95
CA GLU A 53 -4.90 11.32 26.19
C GLU A 53 -5.53 10.77 24.89
N LEU A 54 -5.09 11.25 23.73
CA LEU A 54 -5.53 10.77 22.43
C LEU A 54 -4.52 9.77 21.86
N ASN A 55 -4.83 8.49 22.02
CA ASN A 55 -4.05 7.41 21.43
C ASN A 55 -4.43 7.20 19.96
N VAL A 56 -3.47 7.35 19.05
CA VAL A 56 -3.68 7.09 17.62
C VAL A 56 -3.07 5.74 17.26
N ILE A 57 -3.91 4.82 16.81
CA ILE A 57 -3.53 3.46 16.45
C ILE A 57 -3.36 3.37 14.93
N HIS A 58 -2.21 2.85 14.49
CA HIS A 58 -1.94 2.55 13.09
C HIS A 58 -2.45 1.15 12.75
N GLY A 59 -3.60 1.10 12.08
CA GLY A 59 -4.24 -0.14 11.66
C GLY A 59 -3.61 -0.73 10.40
N PRO A 60 -4.12 -1.89 9.93
CA PRO A 60 -3.58 -2.62 8.79
C PRO A 60 -4.01 -2.00 7.44
N GLY A 61 -3.64 -0.73 7.20
CA GLY A 61 -4.01 0.06 6.02
C GLY A 61 -3.15 -0.14 4.78
N CYS A 62 -2.39 -1.25 4.72
CA CYS A 62 -1.47 -1.58 3.64
C CYS A 62 -1.95 -2.88 2.97
N PRO A 63 -2.59 -2.83 1.78
CA PRO A 63 -3.14 -4.03 1.14
C PRO A 63 -2.06 -5.06 0.82
N VAL A 64 -0.86 -4.58 0.46
CA VAL A 64 0.32 -5.39 0.23
C VAL A 64 0.72 -6.19 1.48
N CYS A 65 0.75 -5.52 2.62
CA CYS A 65 1.22 -6.08 3.89
C CYS A 65 0.26 -7.13 4.46
N VAL A 66 -1.03 -7.06 4.12
CA VAL A 66 -2.06 -8.01 4.58
C VAL A 66 -2.37 -9.11 3.57
N THR A 67 -1.66 -9.15 2.43
CA THR A 67 -1.87 -10.18 1.42
C THR A 67 -1.48 -11.55 1.97
N PRO A 68 -2.37 -12.57 1.92
CA PRO A 68 -2.06 -13.90 2.42
C PRO A 68 -0.86 -14.53 1.70
N ILE A 69 0.00 -15.22 2.45
CA ILE A 69 1.20 -15.88 1.92
C ILE A 69 0.83 -16.88 0.81
N GLU A 70 -0.30 -17.57 0.94
CA GLU A 70 -0.78 -18.55 -0.04
C GLU A 70 -1.09 -17.91 -1.39
N MET A 71 -1.50 -16.64 -1.41
CA MET A 71 -1.75 -15.91 -2.66
C MET A 71 -0.44 -15.53 -3.35
N ILE A 72 0.57 -15.13 -2.59
CA ILE A 72 1.91 -14.83 -3.09
C ILE A 72 2.54 -16.10 -3.67
N ASP A 73 2.42 -17.23 -2.98
CA ASP A 73 2.93 -18.52 -3.46
C ASP A 73 2.27 -18.97 -4.77
N LYS A 74 0.96 -18.75 -4.93
CA LYS A 74 0.26 -19.01 -6.20
C LYS A 74 0.77 -18.11 -7.33
N ALA A 75 1.01 -16.82 -7.07
CA ALA A 75 1.57 -15.91 -8.06
C ALA A 75 3.00 -16.32 -8.47
N ILE A 76 3.82 -16.73 -7.51
CA ILE A 76 5.16 -17.28 -7.76
C ILE A 76 5.08 -18.54 -8.62
N PHE A 77 4.20 -19.48 -8.27
CA PHE A 77 4.00 -20.70 -9.04
C PHE A 77 3.62 -20.41 -10.49
N LEU A 78 2.65 -19.50 -10.71
CA LEU A 78 2.22 -19.08 -12.04
C LEU A 78 3.35 -18.42 -12.83
N SER A 79 4.18 -17.59 -12.19
CA SER A 79 5.27 -16.89 -12.87
C SER A 79 6.36 -17.81 -13.43
N LEU A 80 6.45 -19.04 -12.91
CA LEU A 80 7.39 -20.07 -13.33
C LEU A 80 6.79 -21.04 -14.36
N GLN A 81 5.51 -20.91 -14.69
CA GLN A 81 4.89 -21.76 -15.71
C GLN A 81 5.31 -21.33 -17.12
N PRO A 82 5.46 -22.29 -18.06
CA PRO A 82 5.72 -21.96 -19.44
C PRO A 82 4.57 -21.13 -20.02
N ASN A 83 4.90 -20.15 -20.86
CA ASN A 83 3.94 -19.27 -21.55
C ASN A 83 3.03 -18.44 -20.64
N VAL A 84 3.34 -18.28 -19.34
CA VAL A 84 2.62 -17.40 -18.43
C VAL A 84 3.43 -16.15 -18.15
N ILE A 85 2.79 -14.98 -18.18
CA ILE A 85 3.34 -13.73 -17.67
C ILE A 85 2.55 -13.33 -16.43
N VAL A 86 3.23 -13.20 -15.29
CA VAL A 86 2.64 -12.61 -14.09
C VAL A 86 3.02 -11.14 -14.02
N SER A 87 2.01 -10.28 -13.85
CA SER A 87 2.20 -8.84 -13.68
C SER A 87 1.67 -8.37 -12.34
N SER A 88 2.34 -7.42 -11.69
CA SER A 88 1.89 -6.83 -10.43
C SER A 88 2.52 -5.46 -10.19
N PHE A 89 2.10 -4.77 -9.13
CA PHE A 89 2.72 -3.54 -8.68
C PHE A 89 4.13 -3.79 -8.13
N GLY A 90 5.00 -2.78 -8.19
CA GLY A 90 6.42 -2.93 -7.90
C GLY A 90 6.74 -3.28 -6.44
N ASP A 91 5.94 -2.79 -5.51
CA ASP A 91 6.00 -3.10 -4.09
C ASP A 91 5.73 -4.59 -3.80
N MET A 92 4.82 -5.21 -4.56
CA MET A 92 4.46 -6.62 -4.43
C MET A 92 5.61 -7.58 -4.76
N LEU A 93 6.57 -7.19 -5.59
CA LEU A 93 7.60 -8.10 -6.09
C LEU A 93 8.54 -8.63 -5.00
N ARG A 94 8.68 -7.88 -3.89
CA ARG A 94 9.59 -8.20 -2.78
C ARG A 94 8.88 -8.80 -1.57
N VAL A 95 7.56 -8.98 -1.64
CA VAL A 95 6.81 -9.54 -0.52
C VAL A 95 7.14 -11.04 -0.45
N PRO A 96 7.62 -11.53 0.71
CA PRO A 96 8.02 -12.92 0.84
C PRO A 96 6.78 -13.83 0.80
N GLY A 97 6.82 -14.84 -0.08
CA GLY A 97 6.00 -16.03 0.05
C GLY A 97 6.59 -17.00 1.08
N SER A 98 6.15 -18.26 1.07
CA SER A 98 6.63 -19.27 2.02
C SER A 98 8.09 -19.65 1.84
N LYS A 99 8.63 -19.53 0.61
CA LYS A 99 10.01 -19.93 0.28
C LYS A 99 10.82 -18.86 -0.45
N LYS A 100 10.18 -18.00 -1.23
CA LYS A 100 10.82 -16.96 -2.06
C LYS A 100 9.82 -15.85 -2.36
N ASP A 101 10.26 -14.80 -3.03
CA ASP A 101 9.40 -13.72 -3.54
C ASP A 101 9.30 -13.77 -5.08
N LEU A 102 8.44 -12.93 -5.67
CA LEU A 102 8.29 -12.81 -7.12
C LEU A 102 9.57 -12.32 -7.81
N LEU A 103 10.36 -11.47 -7.14
CA LEU A 103 11.63 -10.99 -7.67
C LEU A 103 12.65 -12.14 -7.83
N SER A 104 12.68 -13.07 -6.87
CA SER A 104 13.49 -14.28 -6.91
C SER A 104 13.00 -15.25 -7.98
N ALA A 105 11.67 -15.38 -8.16
CA ALA A 105 11.09 -16.18 -9.24
C ALA A 105 11.51 -15.64 -10.61
N LYS A 106 11.51 -14.31 -10.78
CA LYS A 106 12.01 -13.64 -11.98
C LYS A 106 13.49 -13.95 -12.24
N ALA A 107 14.32 -13.92 -11.21
CA ALA A 107 15.74 -14.26 -11.32
C ALA A 107 15.98 -15.74 -11.71
N GLN A 108 15.00 -16.62 -11.48
CA GLN A 108 15.03 -18.03 -11.88
C GLN A 108 14.48 -18.28 -13.29
N GLY A 109 14.19 -17.22 -14.05
CA GLY A 109 13.66 -17.30 -15.41
C GLY A 109 12.14 -17.19 -15.52
N GLY A 110 11.43 -16.96 -14.40
CA GLY A 110 10.01 -16.66 -14.44
C GLY A 110 9.71 -15.31 -15.12
N ASP A 111 8.60 -15.20 -15.83
CA ASP A 111 8.22 -13.98 -16.54
C ASP A 111 7.36 -13.08 -15.64
N VAL A 112 8.04 -12.26 -14.82
CA VAL A 112 7.40 -11.28 -13.92
C VAL A 112 7.58 -9.84 -14.44
N ARG A 113 6.46 -9.13 -14.63
CA ARG A 113 6.41 -7.75 -15.14
C ARG A 113 5.84 -6.79 -14.10
N THR A 114 6.50 -5.66 -13.93
CA THR A 114 5.97 -4.59 -13.08
C THR A 114 5.06 -3.70 -13.92
N VAL A 115 3.89 -3.36 -13.38
CA VAL A 115 2.93 -2.43 -13.98
C VAL A 115 2.63 -1.27 -13.02
N LEU A 116 2.24 -0.12 -13.57
CA LEU A 116 1.82 1.04 -12.77
C LEU A 116 0.30 1.10 -12.63
N SER A 117 -0.42 0.45 -13.55
CA SER A 117 -1.88 0.32 -13.53
C SER A 117 -2.30 -1.08 -13.96
N PRO A 118 -3.42 -1.62 -13.45
CA PRO A 118 -4.01 -2.85 -13.98
C PRO A 118 -4.31 -2.79 -15.49
N LEU A 119 -4.50 -1.59 -16.05
CA LEU A 119 -4.70 -1.40 -17.50
C LEU A 119 -3.45 -1.72 -18.33
N ASP A 120 -2.25 -1.56 -17.75
CA ASP A 120 -1.01 -1.90 -18.44
C ASP A 120 -0.91 -3.42 -18.71
N THR A 121 -1.54 -4.24 -17.85
CA THR A 121 -1.67 -5.69 -18.06
C THR A 121 -2.45 -6.00 -19.34
N ILE A 122 -3.48 -5.23 -19.66
CA ILE A 122 -4.27 -5.44 -20.88
C ILE A 122 -3.40 -5.21 -22.11
N LYS A 123 -2.55 -4.17 -22.08
CA LYS A 123 -1.58 -3.92 -23.14
C LYS A 123 -0.57 -5.07 -23.24
N LEU A 124 -0.05 -5.54 -22.10
CA LEU A 124 0.86 -6.67 -22.03
C LEU A 124 0.27 -7.94 -22.66
N ALA A 125 -1.03 -8.21 -22.44
CA ALA A 125 -1.74 -9.32 -23.05
C ALA A 125 -1.88 -9.16 -24.58
N LYS A 126 -2.22 -7.96 -25.07
CA LYS A 126 -2.30 -7.67 -26.52
C LYS A 126 -0.95 -7.84 -27.22
N ASP A 127 0.13 -7.43 -26.56
CA ASP A 127 1.49 -7.51 -27.10
C ASP A 127 2.06 -8.95 -27.05
N ASN A 128 1.42 -9.86 -26.29
CA ASN A 128 1.85 -11.26 -26.12
C ASN A 128 0.67 -12.24 -26.35
N PRO A 129 0.11 -12.32 -27.57
CA PRO A 129 -1.14 -13.07 -27.83
C PRO A 129 -1.01 -14.59 -27.64
N ASN A 130 0.22 -15.12 -27.61
CA ASN A 130 0.50 -16.55 -27.42
C ASN A 130 0.80 -16.91 -25.95
N LYS A 131 0.62 -15.98 -25.02
CA LYS A 131 0.89 -16.18 -23.59
C LYS A 131 -0.34 -15.88 -22.75
N GLU A 132 -0.49 -16.61 -21.64
CA GLU A 132 -1.46 -16.26 -20.61
C GLU A 132 -0.90 -15.13 -19.75
N VAL A 133 -1.62 -14.02 -19.66
CA VAL A 133 -1.20 -12.87 -18.84
C VAL A 133 -2.08 -12.77 -17.61
N VAL A 134 -1.48 -12.94 -16.44
CA VAL A 134 -2.15 -12.88 -15.13
C VAL A 134 -1.73 -11.60 -14.42
N PHE A 135 -2.72 -10.82 -13.99
CA PHE A 135 -2.46 -9.70 -13.07
C PHE A 135 -2.66 -10.19 -11.63
N PHE A 136 -1.59 -10.18 -10.84
CA PHE A 136 -1.66 -10.40 -9.41
C PHE A 136 -2.15 -9.11 -8.74
N ALA A 137 -3.48 -9.00 -8.69
CA ALA A 137 -4.20 -7.86 -8.15
C ALA A 137 -4.14 -7.87 -6.61
N VAL A 138 -3.61 -6.79 -6.04
CA VAL A 138 -3.59 -6.54 -4.61
C VAL A 138 -4.00 -5.08 -4.38
N GLY A 139 -4.94 -4.86 -3.46
CA GLY A 139 -5.55 -3.56 -3.21
C GLY A 139 -6.90 -3.40 -3.88
#